data_AF-A0A1F3CAM6-F1
#
_entry.id   AF-A0A1F3CAM6-F1
#
_cell.length_a   1.000
_cell.length_b   1.000
_cell.length_c   1.000
_cell.angle_alpha   90.00
_cell.angle_beta   90.00
_cell.angle_gamma   90.00
#
_symmetry.space_group_name_H-M   'P 1'
#
loop_
_entity.id
_entity.type
_entity.pdbx_description
1 polymer ?
#
loop_
_entity_poly.entity_id
_entity_poly.type
_entity_poly.pdbx_seq_one_letter_code
_entity_poly.pdbx_strand_id
1 'polypeptide(L)'
;MSLSNSEAFQRLVPAARAVNAALMVDRGSVHWVEDPMPGISFGLVLGDAHALLFMPAGDIAEPGWEQRLPERMESAHRYLKGFPARAR
;
A
#
# COMPACT_ATOMS: atom_id res chain seq x y z
N MET A 1 11.05 15.42 0.74
CA MET A 1 10.44 15.57 -0.61
C MET A 1 9.11 14.83 -0.58
N SER A 2 8.02 15.47 -0.99
CA SER A 2 6.70 14.82 -1.12
C SER A 2 6.67 13.98 -2.41
N LEU A 3 6.27 12.72 -2.31
CA LEU A 3 6.06 11.86 -3.48
C LEU A 3 4.71 12.20 -4.12
N SER A 4 4.65 12.37 -5.45
CA SER A 4 3.36 12.60 -6.09
C SER A 4 2.45 11.37 -5.98
N ASN A 5 1.13 11.57 -5.97
CA ASN A 5 0.16 10.46 -5.92
C ASN A 5 0.35 9.46 -7.08
N SER A 6 0.72 9.95 -8.26
CA SER A 6 1.01 9.12 -9.42
C SER A 6 2.26 8.26 -9.22
N GLU A 7 3.34 8.82 -8.69
CA GLU A 7 4.57 8.06 -8.41
C GLU A 7 4.36 7.05 -7.27
N ALA A 8 3.63 7.44 -6.23
CA ALA A 8 3.25 6.55 -5.15
C ALA A 8 2.48 5.34 -5.69
N PHE A 9 1.48 5.57 -6.55
CA PHE A 9 0.73 4.48 -7.19
C PHE A 9 1.64 3.58 -8.05
N GLN A 10 2.56 4.17 -8.83
CA GLN A 10 3.50 3.41 -9.65
C GLN A 10 4.48 2.56 -8.83
N ARG A 11 4.78 2.94 -7.58
CA ARG A 11 5.59 2.13 -6.65
C ARG A 11 4.76 1.05 -5.95
N LEU A 12 3.55 1.40 -5.49
CA LEU A 12 2.67 0.50 -4.73
C LEU A 12 2.18 -0.69 -5.57
N VAL A 13 1.81 -0.47 -6.84
CA VAL A 13 1.27 -1.53 -7.71
C VAL A 13 2.23 -2.71 -7.91
N PRO A 14 3.48 -2.51 -8.36
CA PRO A 14 4.40 -3.63 -8.53
C PRO A 14 4.73 -4.31 -7.19
N ALA A 15 4.86 -3.56 -6.10
CA ALA A 15 5.08 -4.13 -4.77
C ALA A 15 3.91 -5.04 -4.34
N ALA A 16 2.67 -4.59 -4.53
CA ALA A 16 1.47 -5.38 -4.24
C ALA A 16 1.42 -6.66 -5.07
N ARG A 17 1.65 -6.57 -6.39
CA ARG A 17 1.62 -7.73 -7.30
C ARG A 17 2.74 -8.72 -7.05
N ALA A 18 3.92 -8.26 -6.60
CA ALA A 18 5.03 -9.12 -6.22
C ALA A 18 4.69 -9.99 -4.99
N VAL A 19 3.93 -9.44 -4.03
CA VAL A 19 3.49 -10.18 -2.84
C VAL A 19 2.37 -11.17 -3.15
N ASN A 20 1.37 -10.74 -3.93
CA ASN A 20 0.29 -11.61 -4.37
C ASN A 20 -0.35 -11.02 -5.64
N ALA A 21 -0.43 -11.83 -6.69
CA ALA A 21 -1.02 -11.44 -7.96
C ALA A 21 -2.49 -10.99 -7.86
N ALA A 22 -3.21 -11.30 -6.79
CA ALA A 22 -4.59 -10.86 -6.55
C ALA A 22 -4.71 -9.50 -5.83
N LEU A 23 -3.62 -8.97 -5.24
CA LEU A 23 -3.67 -7.68 -4.55
C LEU A 23 -3.85 -6.53 -5.53
N MET A 24 -4.74 -5.61 -5.18
CA MET A 24 -5.03 -4.41 -5.97
C MET A 24 -4.86 -3.17 -5.10
N VAL A 25 -4.24 -2.13 -5.69
CA VAL A 25 -4.15 -0.80 -5.09
C VAL A 25 -5.26 0.05 -5.71
N ASP A 26 -6.11 0.64 -4.88
CA ASP A 26 -7.14 1.56 -5.36
C ASP A 26 -6.51 2.93 -5.68
N ARG A 27 -6.42 3.25 -6.98
CA ARG A 27 -5.83 4.52 -7.45
C ARG A 27 -6.50 5.75 -6.86
N GLY A 28 -7.83 5.73 -6.66
CA GLY A 28 -8.59 6.88 -6.17
C GLY A 28 -8.28 7.22 -4.71
N SER A 29 -7.81 6.22 -3.97
CA SER A 29 -7.45 6.37 -2.55
C SER A 29 -5.99 6.78 -2.31
N VAL A 30 -5.13 6.79 -3.34
CA VAL A 30 -3.71 7.12 -3.17
C VAL A 30 -3.52 8.63 -3.04
N HIS A 31 -3.11 9.08 -1.86
CA HIS A 31 -2.79 10.49 -1.63
C HIS A 31 -1.69 10.68 -0.58
N TRP A 32 -0.86 11.70 -0.80
CA TRP A 32 0.11 12.17 0.17
C TRP A 32 -0.57 12.85 1.36
N VAL A 33 -0.04 12.59 2.54
CA VAL A 33 -0.45 13.17 3.83
C VAL A 33 0.79 13.76 4.48
N GLU A 34 0.73 15.01 4.91
CA GLU A 34 1.84 15.70 5.59
C GLU A 34 1.78 15.51 7.11
N ASP A 35 0.60 15.68 7.71
CA ASP A 35 0.38 15.66 9.17
C ASP A 35 -0.45 14.44 9.62
N PRO A 36 -0.19 13.85 10.80
CA PRO A 36 0.83 14.23 11.79
C PRO A 36 2.24 13.72 11.47
N MET A 37 2.39 12.94 10.39
CA MET A 37 3.67 12.42 9.91
C MET A 37 3.57 12.22 8.40
N PRO A 38 4.61 12.58 7.62
CA PRO A 38 4.58 12.51 6.17
C PRO A 38 4.49 11.06 5.66
N GLY A 39 3.65 10.83 4.66
CA GLY A 39 3.48 9.53 4.04
C GLY A 39 2.38 9.46 3.00
N ILE A 40 1.98 8.24 2.64
CA ILE A 40 0.95 7.93 1.65
C ILE A 40 -0.18 7.15 2.32
N SER A 41 -1.40 7.66 2.19
CA SER A 41 -2.62 6.89 2.40
C SER A 41 -2.99 6.16 1.10
N PHE A 42 -3.36 4.89 1.20
CA PHE A 42 -3.77 4.08 0.05
C PHE A 42 -4.69 2.93 0.46
N GLY A 43 -5.59 2.56 -0.43
CA GLY A 43 -6.49 1.43 -0.32
C GLY A 43 -5.85 0.19 -0.92
N LEU A 44 -5.86 -0.90 -0.16
CA LEU A 44 -5.42 -2.22 -0.60
C LEU A 44 -6.59 -3.20 -0.55
N VAL A 45 -6.76 -3.95 -1.64
CA VAL A 45 -7.89 -4.87 -1.84
C VAL A 45 -7.39 -6.28 -2.11
N LEU A 46 -8.01 -7.26 -1.44
CA LEU A 46 -7.81 -8.69 -1.64
C LEU A 46 -9.17 -9.40 -1.64
N GLY A 47 -9.72 -9.70 -2.82
CA GLY A 47 -11.08 -10.22 -2.93
C GLY A 47 -12.09 -9.23 -2.35
N ASP A 48 -12.89 -9.66 -1.37
CA ASP A 48 -13.85 -8.81 -0.64
C ASP A 48 -13.24 -8.10 0.58
N ALA A 49 -11.95 -8.27 0.85
CA ALA A 49 -11.27 -7.58 1.94
C ALA A 49 -10.66 -6.27 1.44
N HIS A 50 -11.08 -5.15 2.03
CA HIS A 50 -10.61 -3.81 1.71
C HIS A 50 -10.04 -3.16 2.97
N ALA A 51 -8.86 -2.55 2.85
CA ALA A 51 -8.28 -1.76 3.94
C ALA A 51 -7.74 -0.43 3.39
N LEU A 52 -8.04 0.65 4.10
CA LEU A 52 -7.33 1.92 3.95
C LEU A 52 -6.10 1.86 4.87
N LEU A 53 -4.91 1.99 4.29
CA LEU A 53 -3.63 1.86 4.95
C LEU A 53 -2.84 3.16 4.81
N PHE A 54 -1.90 3.36 5.71
CA PHE A 54 -0.96 4.46 5.68
C PHE A 54 0.49 3.92 5.63
N MET A 55 1.31 4.52 4.79
CA MET A 55 2.72 4.18 4.62
C MET A 55 3.59 5.42 4.90
N PRO A 56 4.48 5.37 5.90
CA PRO A 56 5.40 6.48 6.17
C PRO A 56 6.26 6.80 4.96
N ALA A 57 6.63 8.07 4.78
CA ALA A 57 7.52 8.52 3.70
C ALA A 57 8.85 7.74 3.67
N GLY A 58 9.38 7.39 4.84
CA GLY A 58 10.56 6.54 4.98
C GLY A 58 10.46 5.20 4.25
N ASP A 59 9.26 4.63 4.13
CA ASP A 59 9.05 3.29 3.55
C ASP A 59 8.72 3.32 2.05
N ILE A 60 8.48 4.50 1.46
CA ILE A 60 8.03 4.62 0.05
C ILE A 60 8.73 5.72 -0.75
N ALA A 61 9.28 6.75 -0.12
CA ALA A 61 9.83 7.95 -0.78
C ALA A 61 11.32 8.15 -0.52
N GLU A 62 11.83 7.72 0.63
CA GLU A 62 13.23 7.95 1.05
C GLU A 62 14.19 6.82 0.63
N PRO A 63 15.52 7.07 0.56
CA PRO A 63 16.49 6.06 0.14
C PRO A 63 16.38 4.72 0.90
N GLY A 64 16.39 3.60 0.16
CA GLY A 64 16.20 2.25 0.72
C GLY A 64 14.73 1.82 0.83
N TRP A 65 13.79 2.62 0.30
CA TRP A 65 12.38 2.24 0.19
C TRP A 65 12.19 0.96 -0.62
N GLU A 66 13.08 0.65 -1.57
CA GLU A 66 13.01 -0.55 -2.40
C GLU A 66 13.06 -1.85 -1.57
N GLN A 67 13.70 -1.82 -0.40
CA GLN A 67 13.74 -2.95 0.54
C GLN A 67 12.55 -2.92 1.51
N ARG A 68 12.19 -1.73 2.02
CA ARG A 68 11.15 -1.58 3.04
C ARG A 68 9.73 -1.73 2.48
N LEU A 69 9.48 -1.22 1.27
CA LEU A 69 8.17 -1.27 0.64
C LEU A 69 7.64 -2.71 0.49
N PRO A 70 8.43 -3.68 -0.04
CA PRO A 70 8.01 -5.08 -0.06
C PRO A 70 7.64 -5.64 1.33
N GLU A 71 8.46 -5.41 2.36
CA GLU A 71 8.21 -5.90 3.72
C GLU A 71 6.90 -5.34 4.31
N ARG A 72 6.63 -4.05 4.06
CA ARG A 72 5.35 -3.42 4.45
C ARG A 72 4.18 -4.02 3.71
N MET A 73 4.33 -4.28 2.41
CA MET A 73 3.29 -4.88 1.58
C MET A 73 2.98 -6.33 1.99
N GLU A 74 4.00 -7.12 2.33
CA GLU A 74 3.82 -8.47 2.89
C GLU A 74 3.06 -8.44 4.21
N SER A 75 3.33 -7.46 5.06
CA SER A 75 2.63 -7.27 6.33
C SER A 75 1.17 -6.89 6.12
N ALA A 76 0.89 -5.97 5.18
CA ALA A 76 -0.47 -5.60 4.79
C ALA A 76 -1.27 -6.79 4.22
N HIS A 77 -0.63 -7.61 3.39
CA HIS A 77 -1.22 -8.83 2.85
C HIS A 77 -1.57 -9.85 3.94
N ARG A 78 -0.67 -10.07 4.91
CA ARG A 78 -0.95 -10.95 6.07
C ARG A 78 -2.14 -10.46 6.88
N TYR A 79 -2.24 -9.14 7.09
CA TYR A 79 -3.39 -8.53 7.75
C TYR A 79 -4.70 -8.80 6.97
N LEU A 80 -4.72 -8.52 5.66
CA LEU A 80 -5.92 -8.72 4.82
C LEU A 80 -6.37 -10.19 4.76
N LYS A 81 -5.43 -11.14 4.75
CA LYS A 81 -5.73 -12.58 4.82
C LYS A 81 -6.50 -12.99 6.08
N GLY A 82 -6.40 -12.22 7.16
CA GLY A 82 -7.18 -12.43 8.39
C GLY A 82 -8.67 -12.13 8.24
N PHE A 83 -9.09 -11.49 7.14
CA PHE A 83 -10.49 -11.17 6.85
C PHE A 83 -10.99 -12.07 5.71
N PRO A 84 -11.47 -13.29 6.02
CA PRO A 84 -12.00 -14.17 4.99
C PRO A 84 -13.18 -13.49 4.30
N ALA A 85 -13.13 -13.44 2.97
CA ALA A 85 -14.29 -13.08 2.16
C ALA A 85 -15.43 -13.99 2.58
N ARG A 86 -16.56 -13.42 3.03
CA ARG A 86 -17.76 -14.23 3.28
C ARG A 86 -18.12 -14.85 1.93
N ALA A 87 -18.02 -16.17 1.83
CA ALA A 87 -18.62 -16.91 0.73
C ALA A 87 -20.09 -16.49 0.68
N ARG A 88 -20.47 -15.75 -0.37
CA ARG A 88 -21.87 -15.47 -0.69
C ARG A 88 -22.53 -16.73 -1.22
#